data_AF-A0A5B0S0E5-F1
#
_entry.id   AF-A0A5B0S0E5-F1
#
_cell.length_a   1.000
_cell.length_b   1.000
_cell.length_c   1.000
_cell.angle_alpha   90.00
_cell.angle_beta   90.00
_cell.angle_gamma   90.00
#
_symmetry.space_group_name_H-M   'P 1'
#
loop_
_entity.id
_entity.type
_entity.pdbx_description
1 polymer ?
#
loop_
_entity_poly.entity_id
_entity_poly.type
_entity_poly.pdbx_seq_one_letter_code
_entity_poly.pdbx_strand_id
1 'polypeptide(L)' 'MILIWSESDHAKTELMSVWIKIVLGIQDLMNDPNNADPAQLDAFSLYKSNRAAYDAKIKEQAKSMAA' A
#
# COMPACT_ATOMS: atom_id res chain seq x y z
N MET A 1 36.46 12.12 12.22
CA MET A 1 35.75 12.16 10.93
C MET A 1 35.06 10.84 10.56
N ILE A 2 35.60 9.67 10.93
CA ILE A 2 35.04 8.34 10.55
C ILE A 2 33.75 7.97 11.30
N LEU A 3 33.55 8.45 12.55
CA LEU A 3 32.38 8.05 13.37
C LEU A 3 31.06 8.71 12.94
N ILE A 4 31.09 9.94 12.41
CA ILE A 4 29.88 10.68 11.99
C ILE A 4 29.21 10.03 10.75
N TRP A 5 30.02 9.40 9.89
CA TRP A 5 29.52 8.70 8.70
C TRP A 5 28.80 7.39 9.05
N SER A 6 29.34 6.61 9.99
CA SER A 6 28.73 5.36 10.45
C SER A 6 27.34 5.58 11.04
N GLU A 7 27.18 6.57 11.92
CA GLU A 7 25.89 6.88 12.54
C GLU A 7 24.86 7.37 11.52
N SER A 8 25.33 8.13 10.52
CA SER A 8 24.51 8.54 9.38
C SER A 8 24.10 7.36 8.49
N ASP A 9 24.90 6.32 8.37
CA ASP A 9 24.59 5.14 7.56
C ASP A 9 23.62 4.20 8.28
N HIS A 10 23.79 4.01 9.59
CA HIS A 10 22.81 3.32 10.42
C HIS A 10 21.43 3.97 10.34
N ALA A 11 21.35 5.30 10.46
CA ALA A 11 20.09 6.03 10.33
C ALA A 11 19.44 5.85 8.95
N LYS A 12 20.23 5.84 7.87
CA LYS A 12 19.71 5.57 6.52
C LYS A 12 19.18 4.15 6.37
N THR A 13 19.84 3.15 6.97
CA THR A 13 19.37 1.76 6.96
C THR A 13 18.06 1.59 7.72
N GLU A 14 17.90 2.23 8.88
CA GLU A 14 16.65 2.20 9.65
C GLU A 14 15.49 2.83 8.88
N LEU A 15 15.71 4.00 8.28
CA LEU A 15 14.71 4.66 7.43
C LEU A 15 14.36 3.80 6.20
N MET A 16 15.36 3.17 5.58
CA MET A 16 15.14 2.27 4.46
C MET A 16 14.31 1.05 4.87
N SER A 17 14.55 0.48 6.04
CA SER A 17 13.73 -0.62 6.58
C SER A 17 12.26 -0.20 6.76
N VAL A 18 12.03 0.99 7.31
CA VAL A 18 10.68 1.54 7.46
C VAL A 18 10.02 1.76 6.10
N TRP A 19 10.75 2.31 5.14
CA TRP A 19 10.20 2.54 3.81
C TRP A 19 9.78 1.23 3.14
N ILE A 20 10.65 0.22 3.16
CA ILE A 20 10.33 -1.11 2.62
C ILE A 20 9.05 -1.67 3.27
N LYS A 21 8.92 -1.58 4.59
CA LYS A 21 7.73 -2.05 5.31
C LYS A 21 6.46 -1.32 4.88
N ILE A 22 6.53 -0.01 4.64
CA ILE A 22 5.37 0.77 4.16
C ILE A 22 4.98 0.31 2.76
N VAL A 23 5.93 0.15 1.82
CA VAL A 23 5.61 -0.33 0.46
C VAL A 23 4.95 -1.69 0.50
N LEU A 24 5.51 -2.63 1.28
CA LEU A 24 4.95 -3.97 1.41
C LEU A 24 3.56 -3.93 2.05
N GLY A 25 3.37 -3.13 3.10
CA GLY A 25 2.06 -2.96 3.74
C GLY A 25 1.00 -2.39 2.78
N ILE A 26 1.37 -1.46 1.90
CA ILE A 26 0.46 -0.95 0.85
C ILE A 26 0.12 -2.07 -0.14
N GLN A 27 1.09 -2.86 -0.59
CA GLN A 27 0.84 -3.99 -1.49
C GLN A 27 -0.08 -5.04 -0.86
N ASP A 28 0.08 -5.31 0.43
CA ASP A 28 -0.79 -6.21 1.18
C ASP A 28 -2.22 -5.67 1.25
N LEU A 29 -2.40 -4.38 1.56
CA LEU A 29 -3.72 -3.73 1.58
C LEU A 29 -4.41 -3.70 0.22
N MET A 30 -3.66 -3.66 -0.88
CA MET A 30 -4.22 -3.75 -2.24
C MET A 30 -4.83 -5.13 -2.51
N ASN A 31 -4.30 -6.19 -1.89
CA ASN A 31 -4.83 -7.55 -2.02
C ASN A 31 -5.94 -7.83 -1.00
N ASP A 32 -5.76 -7.36 0.24
CA ASP A 32 -6.71 -7.52 1.34
C ASP A 32 -7.09 -6.16 1.94
N PRO A 33 -8.17 -5.53 1.45
CA PRO A 33 -8.55 -4.19 1.87
C PRO A 33 -8.99 -4.15 3.33
N ASN A 34 -8.51 -3.16 4.08
CA ASN A 34 -8.92 -2.94 5.47
C ASN A 34 -10.38 -2.45 5.56
N ASN A 35 -11.28 -3.36 5.95
CA ASN A 35 -12.70 -3.07 6.10
C ASN A 35 -13.10 -2.46 7.44
N ALA A 36 -12.21 -2.46 8.43
CA ALA A 36 -12.47 -1.89 9.76
C ALA A 36 -12.36 -0.37 9.75
N ASP A 37 -11.59 0.19 8.81
CA ASP A 37 -11.37 1.62 8.66
C ASP A 37 -11.39 2.00 7.16
N PRO A 38 -12.59 2.11 6.55
CA PRO A 38 -12.71 2.35 5.11
C PRO A 38 -12.38 3.81 4.77
N ALA A 39 -11.33 4.02 3.99
CA ALA A 39 -10.96 5.35 3.49
C ALA A 39 -11.89 5.87 2.37
N GLN A 40 -12.52 4.97 1.60
CA GLN A 40 -13.43 5.32 0.50
C GLN A 40 -14.76 4.56 0.62
N LEU A 41 -15.84 5.30 0.93
CA LEU A 41 -17.15 4.74 1.22
C LEU A 41 -17.79 3.99 0.04
N ASP A 42 -17.68 4.51 -1.19
CA ASP A 42 -18.27 3.87 -2.37
C ASP A 42 -17.61 2.53 -2.69
N ALA A 43 -16.28 2.48 -2.62
CA ALA A 43 -15.51 1.27 -2.85
C ALA A 43 -15.80 0.22 -1.78
N PHE A 44 -15.86 0.64 -0.51
CA PHE A 44 -16.24 -0.21 0.61
C PHE A 44 -17.66 -0.77 0.46
N SER A 45 -18.62 0.08 0.13
CA SER A 45 -20.02 -0.33 -0.06
C SER A 45 -20.15 -1.34 -1.20
N LEU A 46 -19.46 -1.12 -2.32
CA LEU A 46 -19.43 -2.04 -3.45
C LEU A 46 -18.70 -3.35 -3.10
N TYR A 47 -17.58 -3.29 -2.38
CA TYR A 47 -16.84 -4.45 -1.91
C TYR A 47 -17.71 -5.37 -1.03
N LYS A 48 -18.52 -4.78 -0.13
CA LYS A 48 -19.42 -5.50 0.77
C LYS A 48 -20.68 -6.03 0.09
N SER A 49 -21.25 -5.28 -0.86
CA SER A 49 -22.52 -5.63 -1.51
C SER A 49 -22.37 -6.49 -2.75
N ASN A 50 -21.30 -6.32 -3.54
CA ASN A 50 -21.06 -7.07 -4.77
C ASN A 50 -19.56 -7.18 -5.08
N ARG A 51 -18.94 -8.25 -4.56
CA ARG A 51 -17.51 -8.51 -4.75
C ARG A 51 -17.10 -8.65 -6.22
N ALA A 52 -17.94 -9.27 -7.05
CA ALA A 52 -17.62 -9.47 -8.47
C ALA A 52 -17.56 -8.14 -9.25
N ALA A 53 -18.50 -7.24 -8.99
CA ALA A 53 -18.49 -5.90 -9.60
C ALA A 53 -17.32 -5.04 -9.10
N TYR A 54 -16.99 -5.14 -7.80
CA TYR A 54 -15.79 -4.52 -7.25
C TYR A 54 -14.53 -4.99 -7.98
N ASP A 55 -14.32 -6.31 -8.08
CA ASP A 55 -13.12 -6.88 -8.70
C ASP A 55 -13.02 -6.51 -10.20
N ALA A 56 -14.16 -6.44 -10.91
CA ALA A 56 -14.19 -5.99 -12.30
C ALA A 56 -13.71 -4.53 -12.44
N LYS A 57 -14.21 -3.63 -11.58
CA LYS A 57 -13.82 -2.22 -11.55
C LYS A 57 -12.33 -2.03 -11.22
N ILE A 58 -11.81 -2.78 -10.24
CA ILE A 58 -10.39 -2.72 -9.88
C ILE A 58 -9.51 -3.19 -11.05
N LYS A 59 -9.89 -4.25 -11.76
CA LYS A 59 -9.16 -4.72 -12.96
C LYS A 59 -9.18 -3.69 -14.08
N GLU A 60 -10.30 -3.02 -14.30
CA GLU A 60 -10.40 -1.94 -15.29
C GLU A 60 -9.49 -0.77 -14.92
N GLN A 61 -9.50 -0.35 -13.65
CA GLN A 61 -8.62 0.71 -13.14
C GLN A 61 -7.14 0.33 -13.27
N ALA A 62 -6.77 -0.92 -12.95
CA ALA A 62 -5.39 -1.38 -13.11
C ALA A 62 -4.94 -1.33 -14.59
N LYS A 63 -5.83 -1.68 -15.53
CA LYS A 63 -5.56 -1.58 -16.96
C LYS A 63 -5.43 -0.14 -17.44
N SER A 64 -6.23 0.79 -16.94
CA SER A 64 -6.16 2.20 -17.37
C SER A 64 -4.90 2.91 -16.87
N MET A 65 -4.32 2.44 -15.76
CA MET A 65 -3.11 2.98 -15.16
C MET A 65 -1.82 2.29 -15.63
N ALA A 66 -1.92 1.10 -16.21
CA ALA A 66 -0.80 0.43 -16.85
C ALA A 66 -0.44 1.16 -18.15
N ALA A 67 0.67 1.90 -18.12
CA ALA A 67 1.27 2.58 -19.28
C ALA A 67 1.85 1.59 -20.30
#